data_AF-A0A9P6DF42-F1
#
_entry.id   AF-A0A9P6DF42-F1
#
_cell.length_a   1.000
_cell.length_b   1.000
_cell.length_c   1.000
_cell.angle_alpha   90.00
_cell.angle_beta   90.00
_cell.angle_gamma   90.00
#
_symmetry.space_group_name_H-M   'P 1'
#
loop_
_entity.id
_entity.type
_entity.pdbx_description
1 polymer ?
#
loop_
_entity_poly.entity_id
_entity_poly.type
_entity_poly.pdbx_seq_one_letter_code
_entity_poly.pdbx_strand_id
1 'polypeptide(L)'
;MVTLTQQMRVQDPQWTEMLTRLHDGACTDSDIAMVRSLILTEGSSEMPDFRSKLWRNTVLVTSRNSVHNKWNAAALRQHCRATKNILYISRAEDTIGKNRREVDREELLQILRTTPKHTGKLSVEVELAISMRGMVLLNIATESDLANSSRGTVVDIVLDP
;
A
#
# COMPACT_ATOMS: atom_id res chain seq x y z
N MET A 1 -30.95 4.78 14.65
CA MET A 1 -29.54 4.37 14.56
C MET A 1 -29.53 2.87 14.36
N VAL A 2 -28.99 2.41 13.23
CA VAL A 2 -28.91 0.96 12.92
C VAL A 2 -27.47 0.54 13.18
N THR A 3 -27.27 -0.42 14.07
CA THR A 3 -25.94 -0.99 14.35
C THR A 3 -25.83 -2.34 13.64
N LEU A 4 -24.84 -2.49 12.78
CA LEU A 4 -24.51 -3.77 12.16
C LEU A 4 -23.73 -4.61 13.17
N THR A 5 -24.22 -5.81 13.48
CA THR A 5 -23.65 -6.69 14.53
C THR A 5 -22.92 -7.90 13.98
N GLN A 6 -23.09 -8.22 12.69
CA GLN A 6 -22.54 -9.43 12.08
C GLN A 6 -21.23 -9.15 11.35
N GLN A 7 -20.16 -9.87 11.74
CA GLN A 7 -18.90 -9.89 11.01
C GLN A 7 -19.03 -10.81 9.78
N MET A 8 -18.82 -10.27 8.59
CA MET A 8 -18.93 -11.03 7.34
C MET A 8 -17.57 -11.50 6.79
N ARG A 9 -16.46 -10.89 7.23
CA ARG A 9 -15.13 -11.15 6.67
C ARG A 9 -14.42 -12.35 7.31
N VAL A 10 -14.56 -12.49 8.62
CA VAL A 10 -13.95 -13.57 9.39
C VAL A 10 -15.09 -14.46 9.88
N GLN A 11 -15.02 -15.74 9.52
CA GLN A 11 -16.06 -16.73 9.85
C GLN A 11 -15.65 -17.62 11.03
N ASP A 12 -14.39 -17.57 11.43
CA ASP A 12 -13.90 -18.29 12.59
C ASP A 12 -14.44 -17.62 13.87
N PRO A 13 -15.19 -18.36 14.73
CA PRO A 13 -15.79 -17.80 15.93
C PRO A 13 -14.76 -17.29 16.93
N GLN A 14 -13.64 -18.00 17.10
CA GLN A 14 -12.58 -17.64 18.05
C GLN A 14 -11.92 -16.32 17.63
N TRP A 15 -11.60 -16.17 16.35
CA TRP A 15 -11.08 -14.91 15.82
C TRP A 15 -12.10 -13.77 15.90
N THR A 16 -13.38 -14.06 15.63
CA THR A 16 -14.44 -13.05 15.68
C THR A 16 -14.60 -12.48 17.09
N GLU A 17 -14.63 -13.35 18.10
CA GLU A 17 -14.77 -12.96 19.50
C GLU A 17 -13.56 -12.15 19.98
N MET A 18 -12.34 -12.61 19.63
CA MET A 18 -11.10 -11.92 19.93
C MET A 18 -11.06 -10.52 19.27
N LEU A 19 -11.49 -10.39 18.00
CA LEU A 19 -11.54 -9.10 17.30
C LEU A 19 -12.56 -8.13 17.92
N THR A 20 -13.71 -8.64 18.39
CA THR A 20 -14.69 -7.82 19.11
C THR A 20 -14.11 -7.29 20.42
N ARG A 21 -13.47 -8.14 21.22
CA ARG A 21 -12.79 -7.70 22.45
C ARG A 21 -11.69 -6.68 22.18
N LEU A 22 -10.93 -6.86 21.10
CA LEU A 22 -9.89 -5.92 20.68
C LEU A 22 -10.48 -4.54 20.34
N HIS A 23 -11.63 -4.49 19.67
CA HIS A 23 -12.31 -3.24 19.35
C HIS A 23 -12.69 -2.45 20.63
N ASP A 24 -13.14 -3.15 21.67
CA ASP A 24 -13.57 -2.54 22.93
C ASP A 24 -12.43 -2.36 23.95
N GLY A 25 -11.20 -2.78 23.60
CA GLY A 25 -10.04 -2.71 24.49
C GLY A 25 -10.05 -3.73 25.63
N ALA A 26 -10.87 -4.78 25.53
CA ALA A 26 -11.10 -5.79 26.56
C ALA A 26 -10.37 -7.12 26.28
N CYS A 27 -9.21 -7.08 25.62
CA CYS A 27 -8.42 -8.28 25.31
C CYS A 27 -7.99 -9.03 26.58
N THR A 28 -8.09 -10.34 26.53
CA THR A 28 -7.65 -11.27 27.58
C THR A 28 -6.23 -11.79 27.31
N ASP A 29 -5.61 -12.42 28.30
CA ASP A 29 -4.31 -13.10 28.12
C ASP A 29 -4.36 -14.20 27.05
N SER A 30 -5.51 -14.86 26.91
CA SER A 30 -5.73 -15.88 25.87
C SER A 30 -5.72 -15.25 24.46
N ASP A 31 -6.31 -14.06 24.30
CA ASP A 31 -6.28 -13.31 23.04
C ASP A 31 -4.84 -12.90 22.67
N ILE A 32 -4.07 -12.43 23.66
CA ILE A 32 -2.66 -12.07 23.45
C ILE A 32 -1.84 -13.31 23.06
N ALA A 33 -2.06 -14.44 23.73
CA ALA A 33 -1.39 -15.70 23.39
C ALA A 33 -1.74 -16.17 21.97
N MET A 34 -3.01 -16.02 21.58
CA MET A 34 -3.47 -16.32 20.22
C MET A 34 -2.75 -15.47 19.17
N VAL A 35 -2.64 -14.16 19.37
CA VAL A 35 -1.91 -13.27 18.44
C VAL A 35 -0.42 -13.59 18.43
N ARG A 36 0.19 -13.87 19.59
CA ARG A 36 1.61 -14.26 19.69
C ARG A 36 1.91 -15.56 18.96
N SER A 37 0.96 -16.48 18.87
CA SER A 37 1.12 -17.72 18.09
C SER A 37 1.36 -17.48 16.60
N LEU A 38 1.02 -16.30 16.08
CA LEU A 38 1.29 -15.90 14.69
C LEU A 38 2.75 -15.43 14.47
N ILE A 39 3.54 -15.25 15.54
CA ILE A 39 4.93 -14.83 15.44
C ILE A 39 5.75 -16.02 14.94
N LEU A 40 6.17 -15.95 13.68
CA LEU A 40 6.92 -17.02 13.01
C LEU A 40 8.27 -17.34 13.68
N THR A 41 8.83 -16.43 14.48
CA THR A 41 10.12 -16.61 15.16
C THR A 41 10.00 -17.26 16.54
N GLU A 42 8.81 -17.31 17.12
CA GLU A 42 8.57 -17.85 18.48
C GLU A 42 7.66 -19.09 18.39
N GLY A 43 8.26 -20.28 18.39
CA GLY A 43 7.52 -21.53 18.58
C GLY A 43 6.90 -22.19 17.34
N SER A 44 7.18 -21.73 16.12
CA SER A 44 6.79 -22.50 14.93
C SER A 44 7.75 -23.67 14.70
N SER A 45 7.22 -24.90 14.69
CA SER A 45 8.00 -26.13 14.43
C SER A 45 8.62 -26.16 13.03
N GLU A 46 8.08 -25.39 12.08
CA GLU A 46 8.57 -25.31 10.71
C GLU A 46 8.51 -23.85 10.20
N MET A 47 9.67 -23.30 9.85
CA MET A 47 9.76 -21.96 9.26
C MET A 47 9.08 -21.97 7.88
N PRO A 48 8.15 -21.04 7.59
CA PRO A 48 7.49 -21.02 6.29
C PRO A 48 8.48 -20.76 5.14
N ASP A 49 8.27 -21.41 3.99
CA ASP A 49 9.01 -21.06 2.78
C ASP A 49 8.57 -19.68 2.25
N PHE A 50 9.32 -18.65 2.62
CA PHE A 50 9.11 -17.27 2.15
C PHE A 50 9.29 -17.11 0.63
N ARG A 51 9.84 -18.12 -0.06
CA ARG A 51 9.96 -18.11 -1.52
C ARG A 51 8.72 -18.66 -2.20
N SER A 52 7.77 -19.25 -1.46
CA SER A 52 6.53 -19.76 -2.03
C SER A 52 5.65 -18.63 -2.60
N LYS A 53 4.75 -18.98 -3.52
CA LYS A 53 3.84 -18.03 -4.17
C LYS A 53 2.94 -17.29 -3.17
N LEU A 54 2.56 -17.95 -2.07
CA LEU A 54 1.77 -17.34 -0.99
C LEU A 54 2.52 -16.16 -0.38
N TRP A 55 3.73 -16.40 0.12
CA TRP A 55 4.55 -15.37 0.77
C TRP A 55 5.04 -14.28 -0.18
N ARG A 56 5.35 -14.61 -1.44
CA ARG A 56 5.69 -13.62 -2.47
C ARG A 56 4.55 -12.63 -2.76
N ASN A 57 3.30 -13.08 -2.59
CA ASN A 57 2.12 -12.26 -2.88
C ASN A 57 1.51 -11.60 -1.64
N THR A 58 2.01 -11.89 -0.45
CA THR A 58 1.55 -11.29 0.81
C THR A 58 1.70 -9.77 0.79
N VAL A 59 0.77 -9.09 1.47
CA VAL A 59 0.79 -7.63 1.67
C VAL A 59 1.40 -7.33 3.04
N LEU A 60 2.33 -6.39 3.10
CA LEU A 60 2.82 -5.86 4.37
C LEU A 60 1.88 -4.76 4.88
N VAL A 61 1.36 -4.94 6.09
CA VAL A 61 0.62 -3.88 6.81
C VAL A 61 1.54 -3.28 7.86
N THR A 62 1.72 -1.96 7.83
CA THR A 62 2.59 -1.24 8.77
C THR A 62 2.01 0.13 9.11
N SER A 63 2.23 0.58 10.34
CA SER A 63 1.79 1.91 10.80
C SER A 63 2.64 3.06 10.23
N ARG A 64 3.83 2.76 9.72
CA ARG A 64 4.77 3.79 9.22
C ARG A 64 4.80 3.82 7.70
N ASN A 65 4.34 4.93 7.13
CA ASN A 65 4.35 5.15 5.68
C ASN A 65 5.76 5.05 5.07
N SER A 66 6.80 5.44 5.81
CA SER A 66 8.20 5.31 5.37
C SER A 66 8.65 3.86 5.21
N VAL A 67 8.14 2.94 6.03
CA VAL A 67 8.41 1.50 5.92
C VAL A 67 7.66 0.93 4.72
N HIS A 68 6.38 1.29 4.58
CA HIS A 68 5.56 0.90 3.42
C HIS A 68 6.23 1.28 2.09
N ASN A 69 6.69 2.53 1.96
CA ASN A 69 7.32 3.01 0.72
C ASN A 69 8.63 2.27 0.42
N LYS A 70 9.49 2.08 1.44
CA LYS A 70 10.75 1.33 1.27
C LYS A 70 10.49 -0.13 0.91
N TRP A 71 9.48 -0.75 1.52
CA TRP A 71 9.08 -2.12 1.23
C TRP A 71 8.60 -2.28 -0.20
N ASN A 72 7.69 -1.42 -0.66
CA ASN A 72 7.15 -1.47 -2.02
C ASN A 72 8.25 -1.25 -3.07
N ALA A 73 9.16 -0.28 -2.86
CA ALA A 73 10.29 -0.07 -3.75
C ALA A 73 11.24 -1.30 -3.79
N ALA A 74 11.55 -1.89 -2.64
CA ALA A 74 12.37 -3.10 -2.58
C ALA A 74 11.69 -4.29 -3.29
N ALA A 75 10.38 -4.50 -3.04
CA ALA A 75 9.59 -5.54 -3.66
C ALA A 75 9.51 -5.38 -5.18
N LEU A 76 9.32 -4.15 -5.68
CA LEU A 76 9.28 -3.85 -7.11
C LEU A 76 10.64 -4.10 -7.78
N ARG A 77 11.75 -3.69 -7.15
CA ARG A 77 13.10 -3.97 -7.66
C ARG A 77 13.41 -5.47 -7.68
N GLN A 78 12.98 -6.20 -6.66
CA GLN A 78 13.09 -7.66 -6.64
C GLN A 78 12.27 -8.30 -7.76
N HIS A 79 11.04 -7.83 -7.97
CA HIS A 79 10.18 -8.24 -9.08
C HIS A 79 10.87 -8.05 -10.43
N CYS A 80 11.37 -6.85 -10.72
CA CYS A 80 12.09 -6.56 -11.96
C CYS A 80 13.31 -7.47 -12.18
N ARG A 81 14.08 -7.75 -11.11
CA ARG A 81 15.23 -8.68 -11.19
C ARG A 81 14.82 -10.11 -11.54
N ALA A 82 13.67 -10.55 -11.00
CA ALA A 82 13.15 -11.90 -11.19
C ALA A 82 12.47 -12.08 -12.55
N THR A 83 11.68 -11.11 -13.00
CA THR A 83 10.93 -11.17 -14.26
C THR A 83 11.70 -10.65 -15.47
N LYS A 84 12.83 -9.96 -15.23
CA LYS A 84 13.59 -9.21 -16.25
C LYS A 84 12.83 -8.04 -16.87
N ASN A 85 11.77 -7.57 -16.20
CA ASN A 85 11.06 -6.37 -16.62
C ASN A 85 11.89 -5.11 -16.38
N ILE A 86 11.71 -4.13 -17.25
CA ILE A 86 12.30 -2.80 -17.11
C ILE A 86 11.61 -2.06 -15.96
N LEU A 87 12.41 -1.41 -15.12
CA LEU A 87 11.93 -0.48 -14.10
C LEU A 87 11.89 0.93 -14.71
N TYR A 88 10.70 1.49 -14.81
CA TYR A 88 10.48 2.87 -15.23
C TYR A 88 10.36 3.78 -14.01
N ILE A 89 10.80 5.03 -14.16
CA ILE A 89 10.66 6.06 -13.13
C ILE A 89 9.91 7.22 -13.75
N SER A 90 8.67 7.43 -13.31
CA SER A 90 7.87 8.59 -13.68
C SER A 90 8.10 9.68 -12.65
N ARG A 91 8.62 10.83 -13.08
CA ARG A 91 8.79 12.00 -12.23
C ARG A 91 7.57 12.90 -12.32
N ALA A 92 7.21 13.54 -11.22
CA ALA A 92 6.19 14.57 -11.21
C ALA A 92 6.71 15.82 -11.93
N GLU A 93 5.80 16.49 -12.63
CA GLU A 93 6.01 17.80 -13.25
C GLU A 93 5.11 18.81 -12.57
N ASP A 94 5.70 19.73 -11.82
CA ASP A 94 4.98 20.79 -11.13
C ASP A 94 4.91 22.04 -12.01
N THR A 95 3.76 22.73 -11.99
CA THR A 95 3.54 23.95 -12.75
C THR A 95 2.72 24.96 -11.95
N ILE A 96 2.90 26.26 -12.23
CA ILE A 96 2.20 27.36 -11.53
C ILE A 96 1.03 27.87 -12.36
N GLY A 97 -0.15 27.92 -11.72
CA GLY A 97 -1.36 28.53 -12.25
C GLY A 97 -1.95 27.79 -13.46
N LYS A 98 -3.01 28.36 -14.05
CA LYS A 98 -3.73 27.75 -15.17
C LYS A 98 -2.91 27.67 -16.47
N ASN A 99 -1.93 28.55 -16.62
CA ASN A 99 -1.10 28.64 -17.82
C ASN A 99 0.08 27.64 -17.79
N ARG A 100 0.15 26.76 -16.78
CA ARG A 100 1.20 25.75 -16.61
C ARG A 100 2.62 26.34 -16.72
N ARG A 101 2.83 27.51 -16.12
CA ARG A 101 4.15 28.16 -16.12
C ARG A 101 5.13 27.29 -15.34
N GLU A 102 6.37 27.21 -15.82
CA GLU A 102 7.46 26.56 -15.10
C GLU A 102 7.71 27.22 -13.74
N VAL A 103 8.05 26.38 -12.76
CA VAL A 103 8.35 26.78 -11.39
C VAL A 103 9.79 27.29 -11.35
N ASP A 104 10.00 28.51 -10.85
CA ASP A 104 11.36 29.01 -10.64
C ASP A 104 12.04 28.40 -9.40
N ARG A 105 13.32 28.70 -9.18
CA ARG A 105 14.08 28.08 -8.07
C ARG A 105 13.57 28.48 -6.69
N GLU A 106 13.04 29.69 -6.53
CA GLU A 106 12.55 30.21 -5.26
C GLU A 106 11.15 29.64 -4.97
N GLU A 107 10.29 29.58 -5.98
CA GLU A 107 8.99 28.91 -5.93
C GLU A 107 9.15 27.41 -5.64
N LEU A 108 10.13 26.75 -6.25
CA LEU A 108 10.42 25.33 -6.00
C LEU A 108 10.79 25.09 -4.53
N LEU A 109 11.59 25.97 -3.93
CA LEU A 109 11.92 25.88 -2.50
C LEU A 109 10.68 26.06 -1.62
N GLN A 110 9.72 26.90 -2.02
CA GLN A 110 8.46 27.05 -1.31
C GLN A 110 7.59 25.78 -1.43
N ILE A 111 7.50 25.19 -2.62
CA ILE A 111 6.78 23.92 -2.86
C ILE A 111 7.39 22.80 -2.00
N LEU A 112 8.71 22.65 -2.00
CA LEU A 112 9.40 21.62 -1.20
C LEU A 112 9.21 21.80 0.32
N ARG A 113 8.99 23.04 0.79
CA ARG A 113 8.66 23.35 2.19
C ARG A 113 7.18 23.15 2.53
N THR A 114 6.33 22.96 1.53
CA THR A 114 4.90 22.78 1.73
C THR A 114 4.60 21.39 2.29
N THR A 115 3.58 21.28 3.14
CA THR A 115 3.20 20.00 3.72
C THR A 115 2.55 19.08 2.67
N PRO A 116 2.74 17.74 2.74
CA PRO A 116 2.15 16.78 1.80
C PRO A 116 0.62 16.82 1.68
N LYS A 117 -0.07 17.49 2.60
CA LYS A 117 -1.52 17.72 2.52
C LYS A 117 -1.89 18.57 1.30
N HIS A 118 -1.01 19.45 0.84
CA HIS A 118 -1.26 20.36 -0.28
C HIS A 118 -0.85 19.76 -1.63
N THR A 119 -0.12 18.63 -1.64
CA THR A 119 0.34 17.95 -2.86
C THR A 119 -0.57 16.79 -3.29
N GLY A 120 -1.76 16.68 -2.69
CA GLY A 120 -2.63 15.51 -2.87
C GLY A 120 -2.00 14.20 -2.36
N LYS A 121 -0.92 14.29 -1.55
CA LYS A 121 -0.08 13.17 -1.10
C LYS A 121 0.54 12.37 -2.26
N LEU A 122 0.67 12.97 -3.43
CA LEU A 122 1.35 12.34 -4.57
C LEU A 122 2.86 12.32 -4.34
N SER A 123 3.51 11.29 -4.87
CA SER A 123 4.96 11.11 -4.77
C SER A 123 5.67 11.85 -5.90
N VAL A 124 6.85 12.40 -5.61
CA VAL A 124 7.70 13.09 -6.60
C VAL A 124 8.19 12.13 -7.69
N GLU A 125 8.44 10.88 -7.31
CA GLU A 125 8.79 9.82 -8.24
C GLU A 125 7.89 8.62 -7.99
N VAL A 126 7.43 7.99 -9.07
CA VAL A 126 6.70 6.73 -9.05
C VAL A 126 7.49 5.71 -9.86
N GLU A 127 7.94 4.66 -9.19
CA GLU A 127 8.55 3.50 -9.84
C GLU A 127 7.44 2.60 -10.44
N LEU A 128 7.61 2.20 -11.69
CA LEU A 128 6.63 1.43 -12.46
C LEU A 128 7.29 0.23 -13.15
N ALA A 129 6.61 -0.91 -13.21
CA ALA A 129 7.04 -2.04 -14.03
C ALA A 129 5.83 -2.88 -14.46
N ILE A 130 5.95 -3.55 -15.61
CA ILE A 130 4.95 -4.52 -16.06
C ILE A 130 4.77 -5.61 -14.99
N SER A 131 3.53 -6.03 -14.79
CA SER A 131 3.06 -6.97 -13.79
C SER A 131 3.18 -6.51 -12.34
N MET A 132 3.50 -5.24 -12.07
CA MET A 132 3.44 -4.71 -10.70
C MET A 132 1.98 -4.55 -10.25
N ARG A 133 1.74 -4.73 -8.95
CA ARG A 133 0.44 -4.44 -8.33
C ARG A 133 0.40 -2.99 -7.90
N GLY A 134 -0.65 -2.28 -8.30
CA GLY A 134 -0.87 -0.87 -7.99
C GLY A 134 -2.21 -0.64 -7.29
N MET A 135 -2.34 0.53 -6.69
CA MET A 135 -3.58 1.03 -6.11
C MET A 135 -3.84 2.43 -6.65
N VAL A 136 -5.08 2.68 -7.04
CA VAL A 136 -5.55 4.00 -7.43
C VAL A 136 -5.71 4.84 -6.17
N LEU A 137 -5.12 6.04 -6.16
CA LEU A 137 -5.16 6.96 -5.01
C LEU A 137 -6.23 8.04 -5.12
N LEU A 138 -6.71 8.30 -6.34
CA LEU A 138 -7.67 9.37 -6.65
C LEU A 138 -8.96 8.79 -7.21
N ASN A 139 -10.08 9.45 -6.98
CA ASN A 139 -11.31 9.12 -7.67
C ASN A 139 -11.20 9.62 -9.11
N ILE A 140 -11.19 8.70 -10.07
CA ILE A 140 -11.05 9.03 -11.49
C ILE A 140 -12.43 8.94 -12.15
N ALA A 141 -13.10 7.80 -12.00
CA ALA A 141 -14.44 7.56 -12.53
C ALA A 141 -15.16 6.57 -11.59
N THR A 142 -15.90 7.12 -10.61
CA THR A 142 -16.60 6.32 -9.60
C THR A 142 -17.72 5.46 -10.18
N GLU A 143 -18.29 5.87 -11.31
CA GLU A 143 -19.30 5.12 -12.07
C GLU A 143 -18.74 3.90 -12.83
N SER A 144 -17.42 3.86 -13.01
CA SER A 144 -16.69 2.75 -13.65
C SER A 144 -15.83 1.97 -12.65
N ASP A 145 -16.14 2.07 -11.35
CA ASP A 145 -15.39 1.46 -10.23
C ASP A 145 -13.89 1.85 -10.17
N LEU A 146 -13.51 2.94 -10.83
CA LEU A 146 -12.15 3.48 -10.82
C LEU A 146 -12.05 4.59 -9.76
N ALA A 147 -11.99 4.16 -8.51
CA ALA A 147 -11.99 5.01 -7.34
C ALA A 147 -10.73 4.78 -6.48
N ASN A 148 -10.54 5.64 -5.48
CA ASN A 148 -9.51 5.45 -4.47
C ASN A 148 -9.63 4.06 -3.84
N SER A 149 -8.50 3.39 -3.63
CA SER A 149 -8.37 2.01 -3.15
C SER A 149 -8.67 0.91 -4.17
N SER A 150 -9.11 1.24 -5.39
CA SER A 150 -9.18 0.25 -6.48
C SER A 150 -7.78 -0.31 -6.74
N ARG A 151 -7.68 -1.64 -6.86
CA ARG A 151 -6.41 -2.37 -7.03
C ARG A 151 -6.32 -2.92 -8.45
N GLY A 152 -5.12 -2.93 -8.99
CA GLY A 152 -4.88 -3.43 -10.34
C GLY A 152 -3.48 -4.00 -10.50
N THR A 153 -3.24 -4.55 -11.69
CA THR A 153 -1.91 -4.98 -12.13
C THR A 153 -1.57 -4.22 -13.40
N VAL A 154 -0.36 -3.67 -13.49
CA VAL A 154 0.12 -3.03 -14.71
C VAL A 154 0.31 -4.11 -15.77
N VAL A 155 -0.43 -4.04 -16.88
CA VAL A 155 -0.34 -5.01 -17.97
C VAL A 155 0.59 -4.57 -19.09
N ASP A 156 0.73 -3.26 -19.29
CA ASP A 156 1.56 -2.66 -20.31
C ASP A 156 1.95 -1.22 -19.92
N ILE A 157 3.01 -0.69 -20.51
CA ILE A 157 3.48 0.69 -20.33
C ILE A 157 3.78 1.28 -21.71
N VAL A 158 2.96 2.26 -22.10
CA VAL A 158 3.14 3.01 -23.35
C VAL A 158 3.83 4.33 -23.01
N LEU A 159 4.91 4.64 -23.73
CA LEU A 159 5.64 5.90 -23.59
C LEU A 159 5.11 6.91 -24.61
N ASP A 160 5.02 8.17 -24.21
CA ASP A 160 4.76 9.28 -25.13
C ASP A 160 5.98 9.43 -26.07
N PRO A 161 5.80 9.46 -27.41
CA PRO A 161 6.89 9.58 -28.37
C PRO A 161 7.64 10.92 -28.34
#